data_AF-A0A183EX19-F1
#
_entry.id   AF-A0A183EX19-F1
#
_cell.length_a   1.000
_cell.length_b   1.000
_cell.length_c   1.000
_cell.angle_alpha   90.00
_cell.angle_beta   90.00
_cell.angle_gamma   90.00
#
_symmetry.space_group_name_H-M   'P 1'
#
loop_
_entity.id
_entity.type
_entity.pdbx_description
1 polymer ?
#
loop_
_entity_poly.entity_id
_entity_poly.type
_entity_poly.pdbx_seq_one_letter_code
_entity_poly.pdbx_strand_id
1 'polypeptide(L)'
;MIFFFFRIVTFKRLCELYKNNEGYEVLDRFKGQLLEGKTYQPLFPYFADRKSTLGAFRVLVATFVTTDQGTGVVHQAPYFGEIDFQTCLENGVITRDMKPICPVDECGRFTDEVTDFRGQYVKDADKNICRYLKVGIFIKSEVKNCSYFTLRVRKRHF
;
A
#
# COMPACT_ATOMS: atom_id res chain seq x y z
N MET A 1 -5.93 -7.29 -3.00
CA MET A 1 -4.47 -7.56 -2.99
C MET A 1 -3.84 -6.46 -2.17
N ILE A 2 -3.78 -6.75 -0.88
CA ILE A 2 -3.44 -5.83 0.19
C ILE A 2 -2.03 -5.34 0.01
N PHE A 3 -1.88 -4.03 -0.17
CA PHE A 3 -0.64 -3.36 0.12
C PHE A 3 -0.97 -1.99 0.76
N PHE A 4 -0.24 -1.67 1.82
CA PHE A 4 -0.57 -0.87 3.00
C PHE A 4 -0.87 0.62 2.71
N PHE A 5 -2.14 0.99 2.54
CA PHE A 5 -2.59 2.35 2.21
C PHE A 5 -1.91 3.50 3.01
N PHE A 6 -1.42 4.52 2.30
CA PHE A 6 -1.20 5.86 2.87
C PHE A 6 -2.19 6.86 2.32
N ARG A 7 -2.54 7.83 3.16
CA ARG A 7 -3.48 8.91 2.90
C ARG A 7 -2.74 10.24 2.90
N ILE A 8 -2.56 10.83 1.72
CA ILE A 8 -2.72 12.27 1.47
C ILE A 8 -3.68 12.35 0.29
N VAL A 9 -4.70 13.18 0.44
CA VAL A 9 -5.74 13.37 -0.58
C VAL A 9 -5.35 14.59 -1.38
N THR A 10 -5.11 14.42 -2.67
CA THR A 10 -4.99 15.56 -3.59
C THR A 10 -6.34 16.26 -3.69
N PHE A 11 -6.33 17.59 -3.69
CA PHE A 11 -7.53 18.43 -3.65
C PHE A 11 -8.57 18.05 -4.73
N LYS A 12 -8.10 17.59 -5.90
CA LYS A 12 -8.92 17.27 -7.06
C LYS A 12 -9.93 16.13 -6.81
N ARG A 13 -9.80 15.33 -5.74
CA ARG A 13 -10.67 14.17 -5.48
C ARG A 13 -11.36 14.17 -4.11
N LEU A 14 -11.36 15.30 -3.40
CA LEU A 14 -12.15 15.44 -2.16
C LEU A 14 -13.64 15.12 -2.39
N CYS A 15 -14.19 15.53 -3.54
CA CYS A 15 -15.57 15.26 -3.94
C CYS A 15 -15.88 13.76 -4.14
N GLU A 16 -14.88 12.92 -4.37
CA GLU A 16 -15.10 11.47 -4.49
C GLU A 16 -15.10 10.75 -3.13
N LEU A 17 -14.37 11.31 -2.16
CA LEU A 17 -14.29 10.76 -0.82
C LEU A 17 -15.47 11.23 0.05
N TYR A 18 -15.84 12.50 -0.09
CA TYR A 18 -16.95 13.12 0.64
C TYR A 18 -18.05 13.48 -0.35
N LYS A 19 -19.23 12.84 -0.18
CA LYS A 19 -20.37 13.02 -1.10
C LYS A 19 -20.92 14.45 -1.12
N ASN A 20 -20.72 15.21 -0.02
CA ASN A 20 -21.22 16.57 0.14
C ASN A 20 -20.05 17.49 0.58
N ASN A 21 -20.04 18.73 0.10
CA ASN A 21 -19.03 19.75 0.47
C ASN A 21 -19.08 20.17 1.95
N GLU A 22 -20.09 19.71 2.70
CA GLU A 22 -20.23 19.95 4.15
C GLU A 22 -19.44 18.94 5.01
N GLY A 23 -18.89 17.89 4.40
CA GLY A 23 -18.22 16.80 5.12
C GLY A 23 -16.74 17.01 5.45
N TYR A 24 -16.16 18.15 5.03
CA TYR A 24 -14.75 18.46 5.31
C TYR A 24 -14.49 19.96 5.28
N GLU A 25 -13.49 20.39 6.04
CA GLU A 25 -12.94 21.75 5.98
C GLU A 25 -11.51 21.68 5.44
N VAL A 26 -11.17 22.55 4.49
CA VAL A 26 -9.79 22.64 3.96
C VAL A 26 -9.00 23.56 4.86
N LEU A 27 -8.17 22.98 5.73
CA LEU A 27 -7.32 23.76 6.65
C LEU A 27 -6.11 24.39 5.95
N ASP A 28 -5.53 23.72 4.96
CA ASP A 28 -4.33 24.20 4.27
C ASP A 28 -4.15 23.59 2.87
N ARG A 29 -3.35 24.23 2.02
CA ARG A 29 -2.96 23.80 0.68
C ARG A 29 -1.49 24.06 0.44
N PHE A 30 -0.74 23.00 0.14
CA PHE A 30 0.69 23.10 -0.05
C PHE A 30 1.18 22.13 -1.13
N LYS A 31 2.40 22.36 -1.64
CA LYS A 31 3.04 21.47 -2.62
C LYS A 31 3.40 20.14 -1.97
N GLY A 32 3.17 19.03 -2.66
CA GLY A 32 3.50 17.68 -2.17
C GLY A 32 4.97 17.51 -1.76
N GLN A 33 5.88 18.25 -2.39
CA GLN A 33 7.30 18.31 -2.04
C GLN A 33 7.55 18.65 -0.56
N LEU A 34 6.68 19.43 0.08
CA LEU A 34 6.81 19.79 1.50
C LEU A 34 6.61 18.60 2.45
N LEU A 35 6.08 17.50 1.94
CA LEU A 35 5.87 16.27 2.69
C LEU A 35 7.05 15.31 2.58
N GLU A 36 8.03 15.58 1.71
CA GLU A 36 9.17 14.71 1.49
C GLU A 36 9.86 14.36 2.82
N GLY A 37 10.06 13.06 3.05
CA GLY A 37 10.70 12.56 4.27
C GLY A 37 9.85 12.63 5.54
N LYS A 38 8.64 13.20 5.52
CA LYS A 38 7.72 13.14 6.68
C LYS A 38 7.44 11.69 7.02
N THR A 39 7.69 11.31 8.28
CA THR A 39 7.42 9.95 8.75
C THR A 39 5.97 9.79 9.18
N TYR A 40 5.47 8.56 9.10
CA TYR A 40 4.13 8.22 9.54
C TYR A 40 4.15 6.94 10.39
N GLN A 41 3.00 6.57 10.92
CA GLN A 41 2.79 5.30 11.60
C GLN A 41 2.30 4.24 10.60
N PRO A 42 2.91 3.05 10.55
CA PRO A 42 2.43 1.98 9.69
C PRO A 42 1.04 1.48 10.12
N LEU A 43 0.24 1.02 9.16
CA LEU A 43 -1.10 0.48 9.43
C LEU A 43 -1.07 -0.81 10.27
N PHE A 44 0.03 -1.58 10.15
CA PHE A 44 0.24 -2.81 10.89
C PHE A 44 1.61 -2.80 11.55
N PRO A 45 1.75 -3.43 12.73
CA PRO A 45 2.98 -3.38 13.49
C PRO A 45 4.09 -4.32 12.98
N TYR A 46 3.77 -5.27 12.09
CA TYR A 46 4.63 -6.42 11.73
C TYR A 46 6.04 -6.06 11.24
N PHE A 47 6.19 -4.89 10.61
CA PHE A 47 7.46 -4.40 10.07
C PHE A 47 7.82 -3.01 10.62
N ALA A 48 7.21 -2.57 11.72
CA ALA A 48 7.37 -1.20 12.22
C ALA A 48 8.82 -0.85 12.59
N ASP A 49 9.62 -1.84 12.97
CA ASP A 49 11.05 -1.73 13.25
C ASP A 49 11.85 -1.21 12.04
N ARG A 50 11.36 -1.44 10.81
CA ARG A 50 11.97 -0.93 9.57
C ARG A 50 12.03 0.59 9.50
N LYS A 51 11.21 1.29 10.30
CA LYS A 51 11.32 2.74 10.46
C LYS A 51 12.71 3.13 10.94
N SER A 52 13.19 2.49 11.99
CA SER A 52 14.49 2.76 12.58
C SER A 52 15.64 2.13 11.81
N THR A 53 15.46 0.94 11.22
CA THR A 53 16.57 0.22 10.58
C THR A 53 16.81 0.64 9.13
N LEU A 54 15.75 1.01 8.40
CA LEU A 54 15.82 1.30 6.95
C LEU A 54 15.38 2.72 6.59
N GLY A 55 14.98 3.54 7.57
CA GLY A 55 14.32 4.82 7.28
C GLY A 55 13.00 4.64 6.52
N ALA A 56 12.35 3.49 6.68
CA ALA A 56 11.06 3.21 6.07
C ALA A 56 9.94 4.02 6.74
N PHE A 57 8.73 3.88 6.20
CA PHE A 57 7.53 4.58 6.70
C PHE A 57 7.65 6.10 6.68
N ARG A 58 8.15 6.62 5.56
CA ARG A 58 8.24 8.04 5.22
C ARG A 58 7.65 8.32 3.85
N VAL A 59 7.29 9.56 3.60
CA VAL A 59 6.79 10.01 2.30
C VAL A 59 7.96 10.13 1.32
N LEU A 60 7.81 9.48 0.16
CA LEU A 60 8.70 9.62 -0.99
C LEU A 60 8.00 10.47 -2.04
N VAL A 61 8.76 11.35 -2.70
CA VAL A 61 8.26 12.14 -3.82
C VAL A 61 8.61 11.39 -5.11
N ALA A 62 7.61 11.13 -5.94
CA ALA A 62 7.81 10.45 -7.20
C ALA A 62 6.99 11.11 -8.33
N THR A 63 7.54 11.08 -9.54
CA THR A 63 6.97 11.75 -10.72
C THR A 63 5.92 10.92 -11.45
N PHE A 64 5.87 9.61 -11.19
CA PHE A 64 4.90 8.70 -11.84
C PHE A 64 3.48 8.80 -11.25
N VAL A 65 3.31 9.49 -10.12
CA VAL A 65 2.01 9.61 -9.45
C VAL A 65 1.14 10.60 -10.21
N THR A 66 0.08 10.11 -10.81
CA THR A 66 -0.91 10.95 -11.51
C THR A 66 -2.08 11.33 -10.59
N THR A 67 -2.84 12.34 -11.00
CA THR A 67 -4.07 12.76 -10.27
C THR A 67 -5.35 12.20 -10.89
N ASP A 68 -5.22 11.36 -11.92
CA ASP A 68 -6.35 10.84 -12.70
C ASP A 68 -7.00 9.63 -12.03
N GLN A 69 -6.25 8.89 -11.21
CA GLN A 69 -6.70 7.71 -10.47
C GLN A 69 -6.09 7.70 -9.05
N GLY A 70 -6.71 6.96 -8.12
CA GLY A 70 -6.37 6.99 -6.68
C GLY A 70 -6.47 8.36 -6.00
N THR A 71 -5.93 8.53 -4.80
CA THR A 71 -5.99 9.81 -4.07
C THR A 71 -4.88 10.80 -4.44
N GLY A 72 -4.02 10.45 -5.41
CA GLY A 72 -2.74 11.12 -5.65
C GLY A 72 -1.67 10.77 -4.60
N VAL A 73 -1.91 9.72 -3.81
CA VAL A 73 -0.89 9.02 -3.02
C VAL A 73 -0.92 7.55 -3.39
N VAL A 74 0.27 6.98 -3.53
CA VAL A 74 0.46 5.58 -3.92
C VAL A 74 1.19 4.88 -2.78
N HIS A 75 0.64 3.75 -2.34
CA HIS A 75 1.34 2.88 -1.43
C HIS A 75 2.51 2.19 -2.16
N GLN A 76 3.62 1.95 -1.47
CA GLN A 76 4.81 1.34 -2.03
C GLN A 76 5.06 -0.04 -1.39
N ALA A 77 5.05 -1.09 -2.21
CA ALA A 77 5.38 -2.45 -1.83
C ALA A 77 6.54 -2.97 -2.71
N PRO A 78 7.81 -2.74 -2.33
CA PRO A 78 8.96 -2.84 -3.22
C PRO A 78 9.11 -4.20 -3.92
N TYR A 79 8.65 -5.28 -3.30
CA TYR A 79 8.81 -6.64 -3.84
C TYR A 79 7.58 -7.16 -4.59
N PHE A 80 6.58 -6.30 -4.83
CA PHE A 80 5.31 -6.66 -5.46
C PHE A 80 4.98 -5.80 -6.70
N GLY A 81 5.77 -4.77 -6.97
CA GLY A 81 5.65 -3.93 -8.17
C GLY A 81 7.01 -3.40 -8.61
N GLU A 82 7.24 -3.38 -9.92
CA GLU A 82 8.50 -2.89 -10.50
C GLU A 82 8.75 -1.40 -10.19
N ILE A 83 7.71 -0.57 -10.33
CA ILE A 83 7.78 0.86 -10.03
C ILE A 83 8.06 1.08 -8.53
N ASP A 84 7.46 0.27 -7.66
CA ASP A 84 7.69 0.35 -6.22
C ASP A 84 9.12 -0.04 -5.85
N PHE A 85 9.65 -1.09 -6.49
CA PHE A 85 11.04 -1.53 -6.33
C PHE A 85 12.00 -0.39 -6.67
N GLN A 86 11.86 0.18 -7.88
CA GLN A 86 12.75 1.21 -8.38
C GLN A 86 12.68 2.48 -7.52
N THR A 87 11.47 2.92 -7.17
CA THR A 87 11.26 4.11 -6.33
C THR A 87 11.90 3.93 -4.95
N CYS A 88 11.71 2.77 -4.32
CA CYS A 88 12.28 2.51 -3.00
C CYS A 88 13.79 2.31 -3.05
N LEU A 89 14.33 1.79 -4.14
CA LEU A 89 15.77 1.66 -4.36
C LEU A 89 16.44 3.03 -4.54
N GLU A 90 15.88 3.89 -5.40
CA GLU A 90 16.38 5.25 -5.64
C GLU A 90 16.35 6.12 -4.37
N ASN A 91 15.33 5.90 -3.53
CA ASN A 91 15.18 6.61 -2.26
C ASN A 91 15.89 5.95 -1.08
N GLY A 92 16.69 4.90 -1.31
CA GLY A 92 17.49 4.23 -0.28
C GLY A 92 16.68 3.53 0.82
N VAL A 93 15.40 3.22 0.56
CA VAL A 93 14.55 2.44 1.47
C VAL A 93 14.90 0.95 1.40
N ILE A 94 15.32 0.48 0.22
CA ILE A 94 15.87 -0.86 0.00
C ILE A 94 17.21 -0.78 -0.72
N THR A 95 17.99 -1.85 -0.65
CA THR A 95 19.22 -2.03 -1.44
C THR A 95 19.14 -3.31 -2.27
N ARG A 96 19.97 -3.42 -3.31
CA ARG A 96 19.99 -4.62 -4.17
C ARG A 96 20.43 -5.88 -3.42
N ASP A 97 21.26 -5.72 -2.40
CA ASP A 97 21.81 -6.82 -1.59
C ASP A 97 20.92 -7.14 -0.37
N MET A 98 19.83 -6.39 -0.18
CA MET A 98 18.91 -6.61 0.93
C MET A 98 18.09 -7.88 0.69
N LYS A 99 17.96 -8.72 1.72
CA LYS A 99 17.03 -9.85 1.70
C LYS A 99 15.60 -9.34 1.40
N PRO A 100 14.92 -9.89 0.38
CA PRO A 100 13.55 -9.50 0.07
C PRO A 100 12.60 -9.65 1.26
N ILE A 101 11.78 -8.62 1.48
CA ILE A 101 10.72 -8.64 2.49
C ILE A 101 9.44 -9.06 1.77
N CYS A 102 9.16 -10.36 1.77
CA CYS A 102 7.98 -10.95 1.17
C CYS A 102 7.23 -11.78 2.21
N PRO A 103 6.19 -11.23 2.85
CA PRO A 103 5.41 -11.96 3.86
C PRO A 103 4.43 -12.98 3.27
N VAL A 104 4.74 -13.54 2.10
CA VAL A 104 3.87 -14.43 1.35
C VAL A 104 4.70 -15.60 0.84
N ASP A 105 4.22 -16.82 1.06
CA ASP A 105 4.84 -18.05 0.60
C ASP A 105 4.57 -18.33 -0.89
N GLU A 106 5.17 -19.41 -1.41
CA GLU A 106 5.01 -19.83 -2.82
C GLU A 106 3.57 -20.24 -3.18
N CYS A 107 2.75 -20.56 -2.18
CA CYS A 107 1.33 -20.87 -2.34
C CYS A 107 0.43 -19.62 -2.28
N GLY A 108 1.01 -18.43 -2.13
CA GLY A 108 0.26 -17.19 -2.00
C GLY A 108 -0.41 -17.04 -0.63
N ARG A 109 0.15 -17.63 0.43
CA ARG A 109 -0.36 -17.53 1.80
C ARG A 109 0.56 -16.68 2.67
N PHE A 110 -0.02 -15.96 3.63
CA PHE A 110 0.76 -15.14 4.54
C PHE A 110 1.68 -15.99 5.45
N THR A 111 2.91 -15.53 5.62
CA THR A 111 3.93 -16.17 6.49
C THR A 111 3.76 -15.77 7.95
N ASP A 112 4.64 -16.30 8.82
CA ASP A 112 4.61 -16.09 10.27
C ASP A 112 4.80 -14.62 10.68
N GLU A 113 5.43 -13.80 9.83
CA GLU A 113 5.57 -12.35 10.08
C GLU A 113 4.21 -11.62 10.12
N VAL A 114 3.21 -12.11 9.40
CA VAL A 114 1.86 -11.49 9.34
C VAL A 114 0.91 -12.28 10.22
N THR A 115 1.03 -12.07 11.53
CA THR A 115 0.43 -12.92 12.57
C THR A 115 -1.09 -13.05 12.47
N ASP A 116 -1.82 -11.97 12.20
CA ASP A 116 -3.29 -11.96 12.19
C ASP A 116 -3.88 -12.69 10.97
N PHE A 117 -3.11 -12.84 9.89
CA PHE A 117 -3.55 -13.46 8.63
C PHE A 117 -2.73 -14.68 8.25
N ARG A 118 -1.87 -15.17 9.15
CA ARG A 118 -0.96 -16.30 8.94
C ARG A 118 -1.68 -17.49 8.29
N GLY A 119 -1.08 -18.03 7.24
CA GLY A 119 -1.57 -19.19 6.49
C GLY A 119 -2.80 -18.93 5.60
N GLN A 120 -3.40 -17.75 5.67
CA GLN A 120 -4.51 -17.38 4.80
C GLN A 120 -4.00 -17.05 3.40
N TYR A 121 -4.71 -17.54 2.39
CA TYR A 121 -4.47 -17.14 1.01
C TYR A 121 -4.75 -15.64 0.83
N VAL A 122 -3.90 -14.93 0.11
CA VAL A 122 -3.92 -13.46 0.00
C VAL A 122 -5.27 -12.86 -0.42
N LYS A 123 -6.07 -13.57 -1.24
CA LYS A 123 -7.40 -13.11 -1.66
C LYS A 123 -8.47 -13.34 -0.59
N ASP A 124 -8.36 -14.42 0.17
CA ASP A 124 -9.31 -14.72 1.25
C ASP A 124 -9.12 -13.73 2.41
N ALA A 125 -7.87 -13.34 2.65
CA ALA A 125 -7.51 -12.36 3.66
C ALA A 125 -8.00 -10.93 3.36
N ASP A 126 -8.30 -10.57 2.10
CA ASP A 126 -8.76 -9.20 1.72
C ASP A 126 -9.96 -8.75 2.60
N LYS A 127 -10.91 -9.66 2.87
CA LYS A 127 -12.09 -9.37 3.71
C LYS A 127 -11.71 -9.15 5.18
N ASN A 128 -10.82 -9.97 5.70
CA ASN A 128 -10.37 -9.91 7.09
C ASN A 128 -9.55 -8.65 7.35
N ILE A 129 -8.71 -8.26 6.40
CA ILE A 129 -7.92 -7.02 6.45
C ILE A 129 -8.82 -5.80 6.39
N CYS A 130 -9.83 -5.78 5.52
CA CYS A 130 -10.82 -4.71 5.53
C CYS A 130 -11.54 -4.61 6.88
N ARG A 131 -11.88 -5.74 7.51
CA ARG A 131 -12.50 -5.76 8.84
C ARG A 131 -11.56 -5.22 9.91
N TYR A 132 -10.28 -5.58 9.89
CA TYR A 132 -9.27 -5.08 10.81
C TYR A 132 -9.15 -3.55 10.71
N LEU A 133 -9.02 -3.02 9.49
CA LEU A 133 -8.84 -1.58 9.26
C LEU A 133 -10.07 -0.75 9.61
N LYS A 134 -11.28 -1.33 9.51
CA LYS A 134 -12.56 -0.68 9.84
C LYS A 134 -12.67 -0.26 11.30
N VAL A 135 -11.85 -0.81 12.19
CA VAL A 135 -11.88 -0.49 13.62
C VAL A 135 -11.26 0.88 13.94
N GLY A 136 -10.53 1.52 13.00
CA GLY A 136 -9.97 2.86 13.29
C GLY A 136 -9.65 3.77 12.12
N ILE A 137 -9.10 3.27 11.00
CA ILE A 137 -8.45 4.11 9.98
C ILE A 137 -9.07 4.01 8.59
N PHE A 138 -10.15 3.25 8.47
CA PHE A 138 -10.85 3.01 7.22
C PHE A 138 -11.83 4.14 6.89
N ILE A 139 -11.75 4.67 5.67
CA ILE A 139 -12.60 5.79 5.21
C ILE A 139 -13.69 5.28 4.28
N LYS A 140 -13.31 4.48 3.28
CA LYS A 140 -14.21 4.04 2.22
C LYS A 140 -13.68 2.75 1.59
N SER A 141 -14.58 1.84 1.22
CA SER A 141 -14.31 0.77 0.25
C SER A 141 -15.14 0.99 -1.00
N GLU A 142 -14.55 0.69 -2.14
CA GLU A 142 -15.25 0.59 -3.41
C GLU A 142 -14.85 -0.73 -4.08
N VAL A 143 -15.81 -1.35 -4.75
CA VAL A 143 -15.52 -2.49 -5.64
C VAL A 143 -15.29 -1.91 -7.03
N LYS A 144 -14.09 -2.10 -7.57
CA LYS A 144 -13.75 -1.75 -8.95
C LYS A 144 -13.61 -3.01 -9.78
N ASN A 145 -14.32 -3.06 -10.90
CA ASN A 145 -14.16 -4.11 -11.89
C ASN A 145 -12.93 -3.78 -12.74
N CYS A 146 -11.89 -4.58 -12.59
CA CYS A 146 -10.66 -4.49 -13.36
C CYS A 146 -10.35 -5.88 -13.92
N SER A 147 -9.87 -5.95 -15.15
CA SER A 147 -9.51 -7.20 -15.80
C SER A 147 -8.19 -7.74 -15.21
N TYR A 148 -8.29 -8.76 -14.38
CA TYR A 148 -7.15 -9.55 -13.91
C TYR A 148 -7.39 -11.01 -14.31
N PHE A 149 -6.50 -11.59 -15.11
CA PHE A 149 -6.60 -12.98 -15.53
C PHE A 149 -5.56 -13.82 -14.79
N THR A 150 -5.99 -14.94 -14.20
CA THR A 150 -5.09 -15.96 -13.66
C THR A 150 -5.18 -17.18 -14.58
N LEU A 151 -4.08 -17.50 -15.26
CA LEU A 151 -4.02 -18.70 -16.10
C LEU A 151 -3.84 -19.93 -15.21
N ARG A 152 -4.79 -20.87 -15.26
CA ARG A 152 -4.66 -22.17 -14.61
C ARG A 152 -3.89 -23.10 -15.55
N VAL A 153 -2.60 -23.30 -15.28
CA VAL A 153 -1.74 -24.22 -16.03
C VAL A 153 -1.76 -25.60 -15.38
N ARG A 154 -2.01 -26.66 -16.17
CA ARG A 154 -1.83 -28.06 -15.74
C ARG A 154 -0.49 -28.55 -16.29
N LYS A 155 0.42 -28.95 -15.40
CA LYS A 155 1.69 -29.58 -15.80
C LYS A 155 1.36 -30.86 -16.56
N ARG A 156 1.65 -30.94 -17.86
CA ARG A 156 1.62 -32.20 -18.60
C ARG A 156 2.72 -33.09 -18.01
N HIS A 157 2.36 -34.29 -17.58
CA HIS A 157 3.36 -35.29 -17.19
C HIS A 157 4.16 -35.65 -18.46
N PHE A 158 5.48 -35.65 -18.34
CA PHE A 158 6.38 -36.24 -19.34
C PHE A 158 6.39 -37.76 -19.16
#